data_AF-A0A6I4VZF9-F1
#
_entry.id   AF-A0A6I4VZF9-F1
#
_cell.length_a   1.000
_cell.length_b   1.000
_cell.length_c   1.000
_cell.angle_alpha   90.00
_cell.angle_beta   90.00
_cell.angle_gamma   90.00
#
_symmetry.space_group_name_H-M   'P 1'
#
loop_
_entity.id
_entity.type
_entity.pdbx_description
1 polymer ?
#
loop_
_entity_poly.entity_id
_entity_poly.type
_entity_poly.pdbx_seq_one_letter_code
_entity_poly.pdbx_strand_id
1 'polypeptide(L)' 'MSGKMVNEFIDIFTDQYEFIGQVSKEEAHRNGLWHRVFTCIVINSEKKTMLLQKKSPNQYTFDRPNYVDVAVGGTF' A
#
# COMPACT_ATOMS: atom_id res chain seq x y z
N MET A 1 4.62 12.18 21.42
CA MET A 1 3.28 12.31 20.79
C MET A 1 2.88 10.92 20.33
N SER A 2 1.98 10.27 21.06
CA SER A 2 1.53 8.90 20.76
C SER A 2 0.60 8.96 19.56
N GLY A 3 1.08 8.52 18.39
CA GLY A 3 0.27 8.38 17.19
C GLY A 3 -0.80 7.33 17.41
N LYS A 4 -2.05 7.69 17.17
CA LYS A 4 -3.23 6.82 17.30
C LYS A 4 -3.00 5.55 16.47
N MET A 5 -2.88 4.37 17.10
CA MET A 5 -2.98 3.09 16.39
C MET A 5 -4.41 2.96 15.89
N VAL A 6 -4.64 3.32 14.63
CA VAL A 6 -5.86 2.96 13.92
C VAL A 6 -5.61 1.55 13.40
N ASN A 7 -6.26 0.56 13.99
CA ASN A 7 -6.27 -0.79 13.43
C ASN A 7 -7.11 -0.76 12.15
N GLU A 8 -6.45 -0.48 11.03
CA GLU A 8 -7.01 -0.58 9.69
C GLU A 8 -7.24 -2.07 9.39
N PHE A 9 -8.51 -2.47 9.28
CA PHE A 9 -8.91 -3.80 8.83
C PHE A 9 -9.04 -3.79 7.32
N ILE A 10 -8.54 -4.85 6.67
CA ILE A 10 -8.51 -4.97 5.21
C ILE A 10 -9.11 -6.31 4.78
N ASP A 11 -9.72 -6.33 3.60
CA ASP A 11 -10.31 -7.53 3.01
C ASP A 11 -9.23 -8.51 2.53
N ILE A 12 -9.41 -9.78 2.89
CA ILE A 12 -8.56 -10.90 2.49
C ILE A 12 -9.26 -11.75 1.45
N PHE A 13 -8.47 -12.19 0.47
CA PHE A 13 -8.91 -12.99 -0.65
C PHE A 13 -8.08 -14.27 -0.78
N THR A 14 -8.61 -15.25 -1.51
CA THR A 14 -7.80 -16.33 -2.08
C THR A 14 -7.04 -15.84 -3.32
N ASP A 15 -6.16 -16.67 -3.84
CA ASP A 15 -5.49 -16.46 -5.13
C ASP A 15 -6.44 -16.57 -6.34
N GLN A 16 -7.68 -17.03 -6.15
CA GLN A 16 -8.77 -16.96 -7.13
C GLN A 16 -9.69 -15.74 -6.92
N TYR A 17 -9.26 -14.76 -6.12
CA TYR A 17 -10.01 -13.53 -5.83
C TYR A 17 -11.37 -13.77 -5.12
N GLU A 18 -11.46 -14.84 -4.32
CA GLU A 18 -12.64 -15.11 -3.49
C GLU A 18 -12.45 -14.47 -2.12
N PHE A 19 -13.43 -13.69 -1.65
CA PHE A 19 -13.38 -13.05 -0.34
C PHE A 19 -13.49 -14.08 0.80
N ILE A 20 -12.56 -14.04 1.76
CA ILE A 20 -12.52 -14.99 2.89
C ILE A 20 -12.60 -14.33 4.27
N GLY A 21 -12.67 -13.01 4.34
CA GLY A 21 -12.84 -12.27 5.60
C GLY A 21 -12.00 -11.00 5.68
N GLN A 22 -11.90 -10.43 6.87
CA GLN A 22 -11.09 -9.25 7.16
C GLN A 22 -10.13 -9.53 8.31
N VAL A 23 -8.91 -8.99 8.21
CA VAL A 23 -7.93 -8.99 9.31
C VAL A 23 -7.29 -7.61 9.42
N SER A 24 -6.55 -7.37 10.50
CA SER A 24 -5.74 -6.15 10.60
C SER A 24 -4.66 -6.14 9.51
N LYS A 25 -4.34 -4.96 8.98
CA LYS A 25 -3.26 -4.79 7.99
C LYS A 25 -1.91 -5.36 8.45
N GLU A 26 -1.58 -5.21 9.73
CA GLU A 26 -0.37 -5.79 10.32
C GLU A 26 -0.39 -7.31 10.22
N GLU A 27 -1.51 -7.95 10.58
CA GLU A 27 -1.67 -9.39 10.48
C GLU A 27 -1.60 -9.89 9.04
N ALA A 28 -2.24 -9.19 8.10
CA ALA A 28 -2.19 -9.52 6.68
C ALA A 28 -0.74 -9.53 6.17
N HIS A 29 0.04 -8.50 6.48
CA HIS A 29 1.44 -8.40 6.05
C HIS A 29 2.34 -9.40 6.77
N ARG A 30 2.11 -9.65 8.06
CA ARG A 30 2.86 -10.64 8.85
C ARG A 30 2.68 -12.07 8.33
N ASN A 31 1.46 -12.41 7.93
CA ASN A 31 1.10 -13.76 7.48
C ASN A 31 1.14 -13.94 5.95
N GLY A 32 1.46 -12.89 5.19
CA GLY A 32 1.50 -12.94 3.73
C GLY A 32 0.13 -13.16 3.07
N LEU A 33 -0.94 -12.66 3.68
CA LEU A 33 -2.30 -12.84 3.17
C LEU A 33 -2.58 -11.93 1.97
N TRP A 34 -3.27 -12.49 0.97
CA TRP A 34 -3.68 -11.76 -0.22
C TRP A 34 -4.75 -10.73 0.13
N HIS A 35 -4.49 -9.47 -0.20
CA HIS A 35 -5.38 -8.35 0.03
C HIS A 35 -5.34 -7.41 -1.16
N ARG A 36 -6.38 -6.59 -1.33
CA ARG A 36 -6.47 -5.64 -2.43
C ARG A 36 -5.60 -4.43 -2.16
N VAL A 37 -4.93 -3.98 -3.20
CA VAL A 37 -4.22 -2.70 -3.20
C VAL A 37 -4.66 -1.89 -4.40
N PHE A 38 -4.53 -0.57 -4.30
CA PHE A 38 -4.65 0.31 -5.44
C PHE A 38 -3.34 1.05 -5.66
N THR A 39 -3.14 1.48 -6.90
CA THR A 39 -2.01 2.30 -7.32
C THR A 39 -2.51 3.36 -8.28
N CYS A 40 -2.04 4.60 -8.10
CA CYS A 40 -2.40 5.72 -8.95
C CYS A 40 -1.16 6.25 -9.67
N ILE A 41 -1.28 6.43 -10.98
CA ILE A 41 -0.33 7.17 -11.81
C ILE A 41 -0.96 8.52 -12.11
N VAL A 42 -0.22 9.61 -11.88
CA VAL A 42 -0.71 10.97 -12.14
C VAL A 42 0.08 11.55 -13.29
N ILE A 43 -0.63 11.89 -14.38
CA ILE A 43 -0.05 12.38 -15.62
C ILE A 43 -0.47 13.83 -15.83
N ASN A 44 0.50 14.70 -16.08
CA ASN A 44 0.26 16.02 -16.65
C ASN A 44 0.30 15.91 -18.18
N SER A 45 -0.87 15.94 -18.81
CA SER A 45 -1.03 15.73 -20.25
C SER A 45 -0.50 16.88 -21.10
N GLU A 46 -0.49 18.11 -20.59
CA GLU A 46 0.04 19.30 -21.29
C GLU A 46 1.57 19.26 -21.34
N LYS A 47 2.20 18.99 -20.19
CA LYS A 47 3.66 18.96 -20.07
C LYS A 47 4.29 17.63 -20.47
N LYS A 48 3.48 16.61 -20.73
CA LYS A 48 3.92 15.22 -20.97
C LYS A 48 4.81 14.69 -19.84
N THR A 49 4.45 15.02 -18.60
CA THR A 49 5.20 14.58 -17.41
C THR A 49 4.34 13.69 -16.51
N MET A 50 5.01 12.87 -15.69
CA MET A 50 4.39 12.00 -14.70
C MET A 50 4.89 12.38 -13.31
N LEU A 51 3.98 12.44 -12.34
CA LEU A 51 4.33 12.61 -10.94
C LEU A 51 4.75 11.26 -10.37
N LEU A 52 5.92 11.24 -9.73
CA LEU A 52 6.44 10.08 -9.03
C LEU A 52 6.66 10.42 -7.56
N GLN A 53 6.49 9.43 -6.68
CA GLN A 53 6.68 9.59 -5.25
C GLN A 53 8.09 9.15 -4.86
N LYS A 54 8.84 10.01 -4.16
CA LYS A 54 10.01 9.58 -3.39
C LYS A 54 9.54 9.11 -2.02
N LYS A 55 9.74 7.83 -1.70
CA LYS A 55 9.34 7.27 -0.40
C LYS A 55 10.21 7.85 0.72
N SER A 56 9.59 8.18 1.85
CA SER A 56 10.32 8.57 3.06
C SER A 56 11.04 7.36 3.64
N PRO A 57 12.27 7.54 4.19
CA PRO A 57 12.98 6.45 4.84
C PRO A 57 12.19 5.91 6.04
N ASN A 58 12.39 4.62 6.34
CA ASN A 58 11.83 3.91 7.51
C ASN A 58 10.29 3.84 7.57
N GLN A 59 9.60 3.91 6.42
CA GLN A 59 8.14 3.72 6.34
C GLN A 59 7.71 2.25 6.14
N TYR A 60 8.66 1.36 5.84
CA TYR A 60 8.41 -0.07 5.63
C TYR A 60 9.02 -0.87 6.78
N THR A 61 8.41 -2.02 7.10
CA THR A 61 8.91 -2.96 8.12
C THR A 61 10.11 -3.79 7.62
N PHE A 62 10.46 -3.68 6.34
CA PHE A 62 11.58 -4.37 5.71
C PHE A 62 12.54 -3.36 5.06
N ASP A 63 13.80 -3.76 4.92
CA ASP A 63 14.82 -2.92 4.30
C ASP A 63 14.56 -2.78 2.79
N ARG A 64 14.42 -1.53 2.35
CA ARG A 64 14.16 -1.16 0.97
C ARG A 64 14.89 0.15 0.67
N PRO A 65 15.67 0.21 -0.43
CA PRO A 65 16.23 1.46 -0.90
C PRO A 65 15.13 2.48 -1.22
N ASN A 66 15.39 3.76 -0.97
CA ASN A 66 14.45 4.86 -1.23
C ASN A 66 14.34 5.17 -2.73
N TYR A 67 13.76 4.23 -3.49
CA TYR A 67 13.49 4.38 -4.90
C TYR A 67 12.31 5.33 -5.17
N VAL A 68 12.32 5.84 -6.39
CA VAL A 68 11.18 6.53 -6.98
C VAL A 68 10.09 5.49 -7.25
N ASP A 69 8.86 5.83 -6.88
CA ASP A 69 7.69 4.94 -6.95
C ASP A 69 6.51 5.65 -7.64
N VAL A 70 5.43 4.91 -7.88
CA VAL A 70 4.14 5.45 -8.33
C VAL A 70 3.64 6.56 -7.42
N ALA A 71 2.81 7.47 -7.96
CA ALA A 71 2.42 8.69 -7.26
C ALA A 71 1.74 8.41 -5.91
N VAL A 72 0.86 7.40 -5.87
CA VAL A 72 0.14 6.97 -4.66
C VAL A 72 -0.10 5.46 -4.71
N GLY A 73 -0.01 4.78 -3.57
CA GLY A 73 -0.50 3.43 -3.39
C GLY A 73 -1.11 3.26 -2.00
N GLY A 74 -2.08 2.36 -1.88
CA GLY A 74 -2.81 2.12 -0.63
C GLY A 74 -3.61 0.82 -0.65
N THR A 75 -4.31 0.56 0.45
CA THR A 75 -5.26 -0.55 0.63
C THR A 75 -6.67 0.02 0.79
N PHE A 76 -7.68 -0.79 0.50
CA PHE A 76 -9.07 -0.51 0.89
C PHE A 76 -9.34 -1.04 2.29
#